data_AF-A0A0A1TPS4-F1
#
_entry.id   AF-A0A0A1TPS4-F1
#
_cell.length_a   1.000
_cell.length_b   1.000
_cell.length_c   1.000
_cell.angle_alpha   90.00
_cell.angle_beta   90.00
_cell.angle_gamma   90.00
#
_symmetry.space_group_name_H-M   'P 1'
#
loop_
_entity.id
_entity.type
_entity.pdbx_description
1 polymer ?
#
loop_
_entity_poly.entity_id
_entity_poly.type
_entity_poly.pdbx_seq_one_letter_code
_entity_poly.pdbx_strand_id
1 'polypeptide(L)'
;MQWLEQIPNIYVEDDKAVHPRDLGPNFYSSDAFVNKLLDYFKERSPDDRAKPFFAYLVFTAPHWPLQVPDENRNNYRGRYDEGPGVLRQGRISALKKLKIVPQEAVPHPVLAIPDDLELYQEWEDLSKSQQAASARRMEIYAAMVERMDAQIGKVIDYLKETDELDNTLVLFISDNGAEGMLLEAVPLVGANFEEHLDKYYDNSVENLGRYNSFA
;
A
#
# COMPACT_ATOMS: atom_id res chain seq x y z
N MET A 1 -11.98 -25.53 -6.85
CA MET A 1 -11.46 -25.35 -5.48
C MET A 1 -9.97 -25.71 -5.34
N GLN A 2 -9.11 -25.54 -6.37
CA GLN A 2 -7.69 -25.90 -6.29
C GLN A 2 -6.72 -24.76 -6.64
N TRP A 3 -7.23 -23.61 -7.09
CA TRP A 3 -6.41 -22.47 -7.53
C TRP A 3 -6.04 -21.51 -6.40
N LEU A 4 -6.81 -21.48 -5.31
CA LEU A 4 -6.58 -20.62 -4.16
C LEU A 4 -5.40 -21.06 -3.26
N GLU A 5 -4.80 -22.22 -3.52
CA GLU A 5 -3.54 -22.64 -2.89
C GLU A 5 -2.29 -22.07 -3.61
N GLN A 6 -2.45 -21.26 -4.67
CA GLN A 6 -1.36 -20.96 -5.62
C GLN A 6 -0.97 -19.49 -5.79
N ILE A 7 -1.34 -18.58 -4.87
CA ILE A 7 -0.50 -17.38 -4.66
C ILE A 7 0.29 -17.60 -3.38
N PRO A 8 1.45 -18.26 -3.44
CA PRO A 8 2.31 -18.33 -2.28
C PRO A 8 2.71 -16.90 -1.89
N ASN A 9 2.50 -16.53 -0.63
CA ASN A 9 3.22 -15.42 -0.02
C ASN A 9 4.68 -15.87 0.09
N ILE A 10 5.46 -15.59 -0.96
CA ILE A 10 6.85 -16.03 -1.03
C ILE A 10 7.71 -14.97 -0.34
N TYR A 11 8.11 -15.25 0.89
CA TYR A 11 9.26 -14.60 1.51
C TYR A 11 10.48 -15.49 1.28
N VAL A 12 11.60 -14.90 0.89
CA VAL A 12 12.85 -15.61 0.65
C VAL A 12 13.99 -14.82 1.28
N GLU A 13 14.87 -15.52 1.97
CA GLU A 13 16.12 -14.98 2.52
C GLU A 13 17.24 -15.95 2.15
N ASP A 14 18.29 -15.46 1.47
CA ASP A 14 19.44 -16.25 1.00
C ASP A 14 19.04 -17.56 0.29
N ASP A 15 18.16 -17.44 -0.72
CA ASP A 15 17.58 -18.55 -1.50
C ASP A 15 16.73 -19.55 -0.69
N LYS A 16 16.43 -19.26 0.58
CA LYS A 16 15.57 -20.10 1.43
C LYS A 16 14.21 -19.47 1.60
N ALA A 17 13.16 -20.24 1.32
CA ALA A 17 11.80 -19.83 1.62
C ALA A 17 11.63 -19.62 3.13
N VAL A 18 11.09 -18.47 3.50
CA VAL A 18 10.67 -18.14 4.87
C VAL A 18 9.18 -18.33 4.95
N HIS A 19 8.74 -19.25 5.81
CA HIS A 19 7.32 -19.52 5.95
C HIS A 19 6.65 -18.35 6.70
N PRO A 20 5.43 -17.89 6.32
CA PRO A 20 4.79 -16.75 6.98
C PRO A 20 4.64 -16.87 8.50
N ARG A 21 4.53 -18.09 9.03
CA ARG A 21 4.47 -18.35 10.48
C ARG A 21 5.77 -18.03 11.22
N ASP A 22 6.89 -17.98 10.51
CA ASP A 22 8.22 -17.77 11.08
C ASP A 22 8.63 -16.28 11.05
N LEU A 23 7.83 -15.42 10.41
CA LEU A 23 8.07 -13.97 10.34
C LEU A 23 7.91 -13.25 11.68
N GLY A 24 7.29 -13.92 12.65
CA GLY A 24 7.05 -13.40 13.99
C GLY A 24 5.76 -12.59 14.13
N PRO A 25 5.32 -12.35 15.39
CA PRO A 25 3.99 -11.77 15.67
C PRO A 25 3.87 -10.29 15.35
N ASN A 26 4.99 -9.57 15.19
CA ASN A 26 5.02 -8.12 14.90
C ASN A 26 5.46 -7.84 13.46
N PHE A 27 5.35 -8.82 12.57
CA PHE A 27 5.74 -8.65 11.19
C PHE A 27 4.82 -7.64 10.49
N TYR A 28 5.44 -6.64 9.86
CA TYR A 28 4.80 -5.73 8.91
C TYR A 28 5.73 -5.52 7.73
N SER A 29 5.23 -5.69 6.50
CA SER A 29 6.08 -5.81 5.30
C SER A 29 7.02 -4.63 5.12
N SER A 30 6.51 -3.41 5.14
CA SER A 30 7.32 -2.19 4.96
C SER A 30 8.41 -2.04 6.02
N ASP A 31 8.14 -2.43 7.26
CA ASP A 31 9.11 -2.40 8.35
C ASP A 31 10.18 -3.49 8.16
N ALA A 32 9.75 -4.71 7.84
CA ALA A 32 10.64 -5.85 7.67
C ALA A 32 11.63 -5.66 6.50
N PHE A 33 11.15 -5.14 5.36
CA PHE A 33 11.99 -4.90 4.19
C PHE A 33 13.09 -3.86 4.48
N VAL A 34 12.73 -2.77 5.16
CA VAL A 34 13.71 -1.74 5.53
C VAL A 34 14.66 -2.22 6.63
N ASN A 35 14.16 -2.92 7.64
CA ASN A 35 15.04 -3.47 8.68
C ASN A 35 16.09 -4.41 8.07
N LYS A 36 15.69 -5.29 7.14
CA LYS A 36 16.63 -6.19 6.44
C LYS A 36 17.64 -5.44 5.58
N LEU A 37 17.21 -4.43 4.82
CA LEU A 37 18.15 -3.61 4.04
C LEU A 37 19.17 -2.89 4.94
N LEU A 38 18.71 -2.36 6.07
CA LEU A 38 19.58 -1.71 7.04
C LEU A 38 20.56 -2.70 7.69
N ASP A 39 20.13 -3.93 7.97
CA ASP A 39 21.01 -5.00 8.44
C ASP A 39 22.09 -5.30 7.39
N TYR A 40 21.72 -5.46 6.11
CA TYR A 40 22.70 -5.64 5.03
C TYR A 40 23.71 -4.49 4.95
N PHE A 41 23.28 -3.23 5.10
CA PHE A 41 24.22 -2.11 5.10
C PHE A 41 25.16 -2.11 6.32
N LYS A 42 24.64 -2.45 7.51
CA LYS A 42 25.42 -2.51 8.75
C LYS A 42 26.45 -3.65 8.72
N GLU A 43 26.09 -4.79 8.13
CA GLU A 43 26.92 -5.99 8.04
C GLU A 43 28.07 -5.88 7.03
N ARG A 44 28.09 -4.86 6.16
CA ARG A 44 29.20 -4.62 5.23
C ARG A 44 30.52 -4.49 5.99
N SER A 45 31.47 -5.36 5.62
CA SER A 45 32.85 -5.31 6.10
C SER A 45 33.55 -4.01 5.65
N PRO A 46 34.70 -3.63 6.25
CA PRO A 46 35.47 -2.48 5.79
C PRO A 46 35.83 -2.55 4.30
N ASP A 47 36.16 -3.74 3.78
CA ASP A 47 36.46 -3.95 2.36
C ASP A 47 35.22 -3.78 1.47
N ASP A 48 34.03 -4.12 1.97
CA ASP A 48 32.78 -3.93 1.22
C ASP A 48 32.29 -2.49 1.27
N ARG A 49 32.53 -1.78 2.37
CA ARG A 49 32.26 -0.32 2.47
C ARG A 49 33.12 0.50 1.51
N ALA A 50 34.27 -0.03 1.08
CA ALA A 50 35.10 0.60 0.04
C ALA A 50 34.56 0.40 -1.39
N LYS A 51 33.57 -0.49 -1.58
CA LYS A 51 32.94 -0.76 -2.88
C LYS A 51 31.57 -0.06 -2.95
N PRO A 52 31.09 0.32 -4.15
CA PRO A 52 29.72 0.79 -4.29
C PRO A 52 28.72 -0.34 -4.03
N PHE A 53 27.49 0.03 -3.67
CA PHE A 53 26.37 -0.91 -3.55
C PHE A 53 25.31 -0.67 -4.61
N PHE A 54 24.53 -1.69 -4.88
CA PHE A 54 23.24 -1.59 -5.54
C PHE A 54 22.18 -2.10 -4.56
N ALA A 55 21.28 -1.21 -4.12
CA ALA A 55 20.19 -1.55 -3.21
C ALA A 55 18.87 -1.47 -3.96
N TYR A 56 18.10 -2.55 -3.92
CA TYR A 56 16.77 -2.63 -4.52
C TYR A 56 15.73 -2.90 -3.43
N LEU A 57 14.99 -1.85 -3.09
CA LEU A 57 13.98 -1.88 -2.03
C LEU A 57 12.59 -1.80 -2.66
N VAL A 58 11.93 -2.96 -2.78
CA VAL A 58 10.60 -3.08 -3.37
C VAL A 58 9.56 -3.31 -2.28
N PHE A 59 8.80 -2.27 -1.98
CA PHE A 59 7.67 -2.38 -1.07
C PHE A 59 6.52 -3.14 -1.72
N THR A 60 5.73 -3.83 -0.89
CA THR A 60 4.41 -4.35 -1.28
C THR A 60 3.31 -3.35 -0.95
N ALA A 61 3.54 -2.43 -0.02
CA ALA A 61 2.62 -1.32 0.23
C ALA A 61 2.62 -0.33 -0.96
N PRO A 62 1.49 0.33 -1.26
CA PRO A 62 0.19 0.27 -0.58
C PRO A 62 -0.80 -0.69 -1.25
N HIS A 63 -0.32 -1.80 -1.84
CA HIS A 63 -1.19 -2.79 -2.48
C HIS A 63 -2.12 -3.48 -1.47
N TRP A 64 -3.24 -4.01 -1.94
CA TRP A 64 -4.15 -4.80 -1.12
C TRP A 64 -3.49 -6.12 -0.66
N PRO A 65 -3.95 -6.72 0.47
CA PRO A 65 -4.97 -6.19 1.38
C PRO A 65 -4.49 -4.95 2.14
N LEU A 66 -5.39 -3.96 2.28
CA LEU A 66 -5.08 -2.72 2.98
C LEU A 66 -4.95 -2.96 4.49
N GLN A 67 -3.71 -3.00 4.97
CA GLN A 67 -3.38 -3.31 6.36
C GLN A 67 -2.25 -2.40 6.87
N VAL A 68 -2.36 -1.97 8.12
CA VAL A 68 -1.39 -1.06 8.76
C VAL A 68 -1.34 -1.34 10.27
N PRO A 69 -0.19 -1.13 10.95
CA PRO A 69 -0.11 -1.26 12.40
C PRO A 69 -1.16 -0.40 13.12
N ASP A 70 -1.67 -0.91 14.25
CA ASP A 70 -2.80 -0.31 14.97
C ASP A 70 -2.49 1.14 15.41
N GLU A 71 -1.22 1.48 15.68
CA GLU A 71 -0.80 2.84 16.03
C GLU A 71 -0.96 3.86 14.89
N ASN A 72 -0.92 3.41 13.63
CA ASN A 72 -1.05 4.26 12.46
C ASN A 72 -2.49 4.31 11.92
N ARG A 73 -3.33 3.34 12.31
CA ARG A 73 -4.64 3.09 11.70
C ARG A 73 -5.61 4.26 11.79
N ASN A 74 -5.46 5.14 12.78
CA ASN A 74 -6.35 6.28 12.98
C ASN A 74 -5.72 7.63 12.59
N ASN A 75 -4.53 7.65 11.99
CA ASN A 75 -3.81 8.88 11.62
C ASN A 75 -4.63 9.79 10.68
N TYR A 76 -5.52 9.18 9.88
CA TYR A 76 -6.34 9.87 8.90
C TYR A 76 -7.84 9.85 9.21
N ARG A 77 -8.26 9.48 10.43
CA ARG A 77 -9.70 9.34 10.77
C ARG A 77 -10.48 10.62 10.40
N GLY A 78 -11.51 10.47 9.58
CA GLY A 78 -12.39 11.54 9.10
C GLY A 78 -11.84 12.35 7.93
N ARG A 79 -10.60 12.11 7.49
CA ARG A 79 -9.95 12.90 6.42
C ARG A 79 -10.64 12.74 5.06
N TYR A 80 -11.31 11.60 4.85
CA TYR A 80 -11.86 11.19 3.56
C TYR A 80 -13.39 11.10 3.54
N ASP A 81 -14.07 11.68 4.54
CA ASP A 81 -15.54 11.63 4.70
C ASP A 81 -16.31 12.39 3.61
N GLU A 82 -15.63 13.27 2.87
CA GLU A 82 -16.20 14.01 1.74
C GLU A 82 -16.14 13.22 0.41
N GLY A 83 -15.56 12.02 0.42
CA GLY A 83 -15.56 11.11 -0.71
C GLY A 83 -14.50 11.37 -1.79
N PRO A 84 -14.42 10.45 -2.77
CA PRO A 84 -13.38 10.45 -3.79
C PRO A 84 -13.51 11.60 -4.80
N GLY A 85 -14.72 12.11 -5.03
CA GLY A 85 -14.97 13.26 -5.92
C GLY A 85 -14.29 14.54 -5.41
N VAL A 86 -14.52 14.88 -4.13
CA VAL A 86 -13.87 16.03 -3.47
C VAL A 86 -12.36 15.84 -3.41
N LEU A 87 -11.90 14.62 -3.08
CA LEU A 87 -10.47 14.29 -3.08
C LEU A 87 -9.84 14.53 -4.46
N ARG A 88 -10.46 14.04 -5.54
CA ARG A 88 -9.99 14.22 -6.92
C ARG A 88 -9.85 15.69 -7.29
N GLN A 89 -10.85 16.52 -6.99
CA GLN A 89 -10.78 17.97 -7.25
C GLN A 89 -9.65 18.64 -6.48
N GLY A 90 -9.46 18.26 -5.22
CA GLY A 90 -8.34 18.73 -4.40
C GLY A 90 -6.98 18.35 -5.00
N ARG A 91 -6.82 17.09 -5.46
CA ARG A 91 -5.58 16.61 -6.08
C ARG A 91 -5.28 17.33 -7.40
N ILE A 92 -6.26 17.51 -8.28
CA ILE A 92 -6.08 18.24 -9.55
C ILE A 92 -5.65 19.68 -9.28
N SER A 93 -6.30 20.35 -8.31
CA SER A 93 -5.96 21.72 -7.92
C SER A 93 -4.53 21.82 -7.37
N ALA A 94 -4.09 20.84 -6.57
CA ALA A 94 -2.73 20.76 -6.05
C ALA A 94 -1.70 20.52 -7.17
N LEU A 95 -1.96 19.58 -8.10
CA LEU A 95 -1.10 19.30 -9.25
C LEU A 95 -0.89 20.54 -10.13
N LYS A 96 -1.97 21.29 -10.39
CA LYS A 96 -1.90 22.57 -11.10
C LYS A 96 -1.08 23.60 -10.32
N LYS A 97 -1.32 23.76 -9.02
CA LYS A 97 -0.54 24.69 -8.16
C LYS A 97 0.96 24.38 -8.16
N LEU A 98 1.32 23.09 -8.14
CA LEU A 98 2.70 22.60 -8.18
C LEU A 98 3.30 22.59 -9.60
N LYS A 99 2.52 22.93 -10.63
CA LYS A 99 2.92 22.93 -12.06
C LYS A 99 3.38 21.54 -12.55
N ILE A 100 2.89 20.47 -11.93
CA ILE A 100 3.11 19.10 -12.39
C ILE A 100 2.29 18.82 -13.66
N VAL A 101 1.12 19.48 -13.78
CA VAL A 101 0.27 19.45 -14.98
C VAL A 101 -0.02 20.88 -15.48
N PRO A 102 -0.34 21.06 -16.78
CA PRO A 102 -0.74 22.37 -17.31
C PRO A 102 -1.98 22.95 -16.62
N GLN A 103 -2.10 24.29 -16.59
CA GLN A 103 -3.24 24.96 -15.94
C GLN A 103 -4.56 24.69 -16.68
N GLU A 104 -4.47 24.61 -18.00
CA GLU A 104 -5.53 24.32 -18.96
C GLU A 104 -5.85 22.83 -19.08
N ALA A 105 -5.12 21.97 -18.37
CA ALA A 105 -5.38 20.52 -18.41
C ALA A 105 -6.83 20.22 -18.01
N VAL A 106 -7.51 19.46 -18.88
CA VAL A 106 -8.88 18.98 -18.69
C VAL A 106 -8.79 17.53 -18.20
N PRO A 107 -9.20 17.22 -16.95
CA PRO A 107 -9.16 15.87 -16.44
C PRO A 107 -10.18 15.00 -17.18
N HIS A 108 -9.77 13.80 -17.60
CA HIS A 108 -10.70 12.82 -18.18
C HIS A 108 -11.84 12.52 -17.19
N PRO A 109 -13.10 12.30 -17.64
CA PRO A 109 -14.18 11.83 -16.80
C PRO A 109 -13.81 10.57 -16.00
N VAL A 110 -14.37 10.42 -14.80
CA VAL A 110 -14.23 9.15 -14.06
C VAL A 110 -15.16 8.14 -14.73
N LEU A 111 -14.58 7.00 -15.11
CA LEU A 111 -15.32 5.85 -15.61
C LEU A 111 -15.09 4.72 -14.61
N ALA A 112 -16.08 4.47 -13.75
CA ALA A 112 -16.17 3.20 -13.04
C ALA A 112 -16.80 2.18 -14.03
N ILE A 113 -16.22 0.99 -14.15
CA ILE A 113 -16.69 -0.06 -15.09
C ILE A 113 -18.15 -0.44 -14.73
N PRO A 114 -19.03 -0.69 -15.73
CA PRO A 114 -20.40 -0.17 -15.71
C PRO A 114 -21.49 -1.14 -15.19
N ASP A 115 -22.54 -0.57 -14.59
CA ASP A 115 -23.97 -0.90 -14.50
C ASP A 115 -24.50 -2.34 -14.29
N ASP A 116 -23.82 -3.42 -14.70
CA ASP A 116 -24.32 -4.80 -14.60
C ASP A 116 -23.86 -5.55 -13.35
N LEU A 117 -22.85 -5.01 -12.67
CA LEU A 117 -22.41 -5.39 -11.34
C LEU A 117 -22.79 -4.23 -10.41
N GLU A 118 -23.69 -4.43 -9.44
CA GLU A 118 -24.08 -3.45 -8.40
C GLU A 118 -22.91 -2.95 -7.52
N LEU A 119 -21.66 -3.19 -7.94
CA LEU A 119 -20.42 -2.95 -7.22
C LEU A 119 -19.98 -1.47 -7.22
N TYR A 120 -20.53 -0.63 -8.11
CA TYR A 120 -20.10 0.77 -8.23
C TYR A 120 -21.29 1.73 -8.21
N GLN A 121 -21.44 2.46 -7.11
CA GLN A 121 -22.38 3.58 -6.94
C GLN A 121 -21.59 4.87 -6.72
N GLU A 122 -22.14 5.99 -7.17
CA GLU A 122 -21.59 7.32 -6.86
C GLU A 122 -21.63 7.58 -5.36
N TRP A 123 -20.72 8.42 -4.87
CA TRP A 123 -20.55 8.66 -3.42
C TRP A 123 -21.86 9.10 -2.75
N GLU A 124 -22.63 9.95 -3.42
CA GLU A 124 -23.89 10.51 -2.96
C GLU A 124 -25.01 9.46 -2.85
N ASP A 125 -24.92 8.38 -3.61
CA ASP A 125 -25.91 7.29 -3.64
C ASP A 125 -25.60 6.17 -2.64
N LEU A 126 -24.39 6.16 -2.06
CA LEU A 126 -24.02 5.23 -1.00
C LEU A 126 -24.75 5.52 0.31
N SER A 127 -25.15 4.45 1.01
CA SER A 127 -25.59 4.54 2.40
C SER A 127 -24.47 5.03 3.32
N LYS A 128 -24.82 5.56 4.50
CA LYS A 128 -23.83 6.07 5.46
C LYS A 128 -22.80 5.03 5.90
N SER A 129 -23.19 3.77 6.03
CA SER A 129 -22.27 2.67 6.36
C SER A 129 -21.31 2.37 5.21
N GLN A 130 -21.78 2.37 3.96
CA GLN A 130 -20.93 2.19 2.78
C GLN A 130 -19.94 3.35 2.62
N GLN A 131 -20.39 4.60 2.80
CA GLN A 131 -19.53 5.79 2.82
C GLN A 131 -18.44 5.64 3.90
N ALA A 132 -18.82 5.30 5.13
CA ALA A 132 -17.87 5.11 6.23
C ALA A 132 -16.84 4.01 5.93
N ALA A 133 -17.28 2.86 5.37
CA ALA A 133 -16.37 1.78 4.99
C ALA A 133 -15.41 2.20 3.86
N SER A 134 -15.89 2.92 2.86
CA SER A 134 -15.08 3.40 1.74
C SER A 134 -14.05 4.47 2.19
N ALA A 135 -14.48 5.47 2.97
CA ALA A 135 -13.57 6.44 3.58
C ALA A 135 -12.50 5.74 4.43
N ARG A 136 -12.92 4.76 5.25
CA ARG A 136 -12.02 3.98 6.10
C ARG A 136 -10.92 3.26 5.32
N ARG A 137 -11.23 2.67 4.16
CA ARG A 137 -10.22 2.06 3.28
C ARG A 137 -9.19 3.10 2.81
N MET A 138 -9.65 4.28 2.41
CA MET A 138 -8.77 5.37 1.99
C MET A 138 -7.89 5.91 3.13
N GLU A 139 -8.40 5.94 4.37
CA GLU A 139 -7.61 6.28 5.56
C GLU A 139 -6.46 5.31 5.79
N ILE A 140 -6.74 4.01 5.68
CA ILE A 140 -5.75 2.94 5.85
C ILE A 140 -4.73 2.99 4.72
N TYR A 141 -5.17 3.14 3.47
CA TYR A 141 -4.29 3.35 2.32
C TYR A 141 -3.32 4.51 2.56
N ALA A 142 -3.83 5.66 3.04
CA ALA A 142 -2.99 6.80 3.36
C ALA A 142 -1.99 6.51 4.49
N ALA A 143 -2.41 5.78 5.53
CA ALA A 143 -1.53 5.34 6.62
C ALA A 143 -0.45 4.35 6.15
N MET A 144 -0.75 3.48 5.18
CA MET A 144 0.25 2.58 4.58
C MET A 144 1.32 3.37 3.80
N VAL A 145 0.90 4.37 3.02
CA VAL A 145 1.83 5.26 2.30
C VAL A 145 2.69 6.06 3.29
N GLU A 146 2.09 6.60 4.36
CA GLU A 146 2.83 7.28 5.42
C GLU A 146 3.86 6.37 6.10
N ARG A 147 3.47 5.13 6.43
CA ARG A 147 4.39 4.19 7.06
C ARG A 147 5.52 3.80 6.10
N MET A 148 5.23 3.58 4.82
CA MET A 148 6.25 3.35 3.79
C MET A 148 7.24 4.51 3.72
N ASP A 149 6.76 5.75 3.65
CA ASP A 149 7.59 6.96 3.65
C ASP A 149 8.48 7.06 4.91
N ALA A 150 7.90 6.80 6.09
CA ALA A 150 8.66 6.77 7.34
C ALA A 150 9.78 5.70 7.34
N GLN A 151 9.55 4.54 6.71
CA GLN A 151 10.59 3.51 6.56
C GLN A 151 11.66 3.92 5.54
N ILE A 152 11.28 4.54 4.41
CA ILE A 152 12.24 5.13 3.47
C ILE A 152 13.12 6.16 4.18
N GLY A 153 12.52 6.99 5.05
CA GLY A 153 13.24 7.94 5.89
C GLY A 153 14.38 7.31 6.69
N LYS A 154 14.18 6.14 7.30
CA LYS A 154 15.23 5.42 8.03
C LYS A 154 16.41 5.01 7.15
N VAL A 155 16.16 4.63 5.90
CA VAL A 155 17.23 4.29 4.93
C VAL A 155 18.01 5.55 4.57
N ILE A 156 17.30 6.64 4.26
CA ILE A 156 17.92 7.92 3.94
C ILE A 156 18.73 8.45 5.12
N ASP A 157 18.23 8.34 6.33
CA ASP A 157 18.92 8.80 7.53
C ASP A 157 20.17 7.95 7.82
N TYR A 158 20.11 6.63 7.65
CA TYR A 158 21.30 5.78 7.72
C TYR A 158 22.38 6.24 6.72
N LEU A 159 22.00 6.49 5.46
CA LEU A 159 22.95 6.93 4.43
C LEU A 159 23.54 8.33 4.72
N LYS A 160 22.80 9.21 5.42
CA LYS A 160 23.35 10.48 5.90
C LYS A 160 24.33 10.25 7.05
N GLU A 161 23.96 9.41 8.02
CA GLU A 161 24.78 9.10 9.19
C GLU A 161 26.11 8.42 8.81
N THR A 162 26.15 7.73 7.66
CA THR A 162 27.37 7.11 7.12
C THR A 162 28.07 7.92 6.04
N ASP A 163 27.65 9.17 5.79
CA ASP A 163 28.18 10.05 4.74
C ASP A 163 28.13 9.44 3.32
N GLU A 164 27.20 8.52 3.06
CA GLU A 164 27.02 7.83 1.77
C GLU A 164 25.94 8.47 0.88
N LEU A 165 25.01 9.26 1.44
CA LEU A 165 23.83 9.75 0.70
C LEU A 165 24.21 10.64 -0.50
N ASP A 166 25.17 11.54 -0.34
CA ASP A 166 25.54 12.50 -1.40
C ASP A 166 26.16 11.82 -2.64
N ASN A 167 26.71 10.61 -2.46
CA ASN A 167 27.22 9.77 -3.55
C ASN A 167 26.26 8.62 -3.90
N THR A 168 24.99 8.70 -3.50
CA THR A 168 23.96 7.72 -3.81
C THR A 168 22.92 8.31 -4.75
N LEU A 169 22.73 7.68 -5.91
CA LEU A 169 21.59 8.00 -6.76
C LEU A 169 20.33 7.31 -6.21
N VAL A 170 19.38 8.10 -5.72
CA VAL A 170 18.09 7.60 -5.23
C VAL A 170 17.04 7.73 -6.34
N LEU A 171 16.43 6.60 -6.71
CA LEU A 171 15.28 6.55 -7.62
C LEU A 171 14.07 6.00 -6.87
N PHE A 172 12.96 6.73 -6.90
CA PHE A 172 11.68 6.30 -6.36
C PHE A 172 10.64 6.30 -7.49
N ILE A 173 9.99 5.16 -7.69
CA ILE A 173 8.94 4.97 -8.69
C ILE A 173 7.85 4.06 -8.12
N SER A 174 6.62 4.25 -8.58
CA SER A 174 5.59 3.20 -8.52
C SER A 174 5.83 2.21 -9.66
N ASP A 175 5.42 0.97 -9.51
CA ASP A 175 5.53 -0.06 -10.55
C ASP A 175 4.47 0.09 -11.65
N ASN A 176 3.28 0.61 -11.30
CA ASN A 176 2.18 0.90 -12.20
C ASN A 176 1.27 2.06 -11.69
N GLY A 177 0.08 2.22 -12.29
CA GLY A 177 -0.91 3.24 -11.90
C GLY A 177 -1.63 2.90 -10.60
N ALA A 178 -2.50 3.79 -10.09
CA ALA A 178 -3.30 3.43 -8.92
C ALA A 178 -4.27 2.29 -9.23
N GLU A 179 -4.34 1.29 -8.35
CA GLU A 179 -5.25 0.16 -8.47
C GLU A 179 -6.71 0.62 -8.34
N GLY A 180 -7.50 0.40 -9.37
CA GLY A 180 -8.89 0.86 -9.47
C GLY A 180 -9.91 -0.26 -9.61
N MET A 181 -9.46 -1.51 -9.70
CA MET A 181 -10.29 -2.66 -9.98
C MET A 181 -10.28 -3.66 -8.82
N LEU A 182 -11.48 -4.03 -8.37
CA LEU A 182 -11.67 -5.29 -7.65
C LEU A 182 -11.43 -6.52 -8.57
N LEU A 183 -11.36 -6.31 -9.89
CA LEU A 183 -11.25 -7.38 -10.90
C LEU A 183 -9.94 -8.15 -10.87
N GLU A 184 -8.84 -7.65 -10.29
CA GLU A 184 -7.63 -8.47 -10.15
C GLU A 184 -7.84 -9.66 -9.19
N ALA A 185 -8.76 -9.52 -8.21
CA ALA A 185 -9.14 -10.62 -7.32
C ALA A 185 -10.10 -11.62 -8.00
N VAL A 186 -10.82 -11.24 -9.06
CA VAL A 186 -11.84 -12.10 -9.68
C VAL A 186 -11.25 -13.38 -10.30
N PRO A 187 -10.15 -13.33 -11.09
CA PRO A 187 -9.46 -14.53 -11.56
C PRO A 187 -8.81 -15.36 -10.45
N LEU A 188 -8.45 -14.73 -9.32
CA LEU A 188 -7.74 -15.36 -8.21
C LEU A 188 -8.69 -16.11 -7.26
N VAL A 189 -9.92 -15.61 -7.07
CA VAL A 189 -10.82 -16.09 -6.01
C VAL A 189 -12.14 -16.68 -6.54
N GLY A 190 -12.44 -16.52 -7.82
CA GLY A 190 -13.62 -17.09 -8.46
C GLY A 190 -14.94 -16.44 -8.02
N ALA A 191 -16.07 -16.99 -8.46
CA ALA A 191 -17.41 -16.40 -8.30
C ALA A 191 -17.92 -16.27 -6.85
N ASN A 192 -17.20 -16.77 -5.84
CA ASN A 192 -17.62 -16.76 -4.41
C ASN A 192 -16.70 -15.88 -3.54
N PHE A 193 -16.08 -14.85 -4.11
CA PHE A 193 -15.12 -13.99 -3.40
C PHE A 193 -15.71 -13.33 -2.14
N GLU A 194 -16.89 -12.72 -2.24
CA GLU A 194 -17.54 -12.05 -1.10
C GLU A 194 -17.89 -13.03 0.02
N GLU A 195 -18.45 -14.20 -0.31
CA GLU A 195 -18.77 -15.24 0.68
C GLU A 195 -17.50 -15.75 1.40
N HIS A 196 -16.37 -15.83 0.68
CA HIS A 196 -15.09 -16.18 1.28
C HIS A 196 -14.59 -15.07 2.23
N LEU A 197 -14.67 -13.81 1.81
CA LEU A 197 -14.29 -12.68 2.65
C LEU A 197 -15.11 -12.64 3.94
N ASP A 198 -16.43 -12.74 3.84
CA ASP A 198 -17.35 -12.70 4.98
C ASP A 198 -17.14 -13.86 5.96
N LYS A 199 -16.69 -15.02 5.45
CA LYS A 199 -16.46 -16.21 6.28
C LYS A 199 -15.14 -16.16 7.05
N TYR A 200 -14.10 -15.57 6.48
CA TYR A 200 -12.73 -15.71 6.99
C TYR A 200 -12.10 -14.39 7.46
N TYR A 201 -12.67 -13.24 7.12
CA TYR A 201 -12.14 -11.92 7.44
C TYR A 201 -13.16 -11.06 8.18
N ASP A 202 -12.69 -10.22 9.10
CA ASP A 202 -13.51 -9.22 9.76
C ASP A 202 -13.29 -7.86 9.06
N ASN A 203 -14.21 -7.55 8.16
CA ASN A 203 -14.25 -6.30 7.40
C ASN A 203 -15.19 -5.25 8.01
N SER A 204 -15.53 -5.38 9.30
CA SER A 204 -16.24 -4.31 10.01
C SER A 204 -15.40 -3.02 10.01
N VAL A 205 -16.06 -1.86 9.92
CA VAL A 205 -15.39 -0.55 9.77
C VAL A 205 -14.35 -0.30 10.89
N GLU A 206 -14.62 -0.75 12.10
CA GLU A 206 -13.69 -0.59 13.24
C GLU A 206 -12.50 -1.58 13.19
N ASN A 207 -12.62 -2.70 12.47
CA ASN A 207 -11.57 -3.69 12.29
C ASN A 207 -10.73 -3.51 11.02
N LEU A 208 -11.25 -2.81 10.00
CA LEU A 208 -10.53 -2.52 8.76
C LEU A 208 -9.11 -2.01 9.03
N GLY A 209 -8.14 -2.59 8.33
CA GLY A 209 -6.72 -2.28 8.45
C GLY A 209 -5.94 -3.22 9.37
N ARG A 210 -6.62 -4.09 10.13
CA ARG A 210 -5.96 -5.13 10.94
C ARG A 210 -5.60 -6.36 10.12
N TYR A 211 -4.71 -7.18 10.69
CA TYR A 211 -4.18 -8.41 10.09
C TYR A 211 -5.24 -9.43 9.64
N ASN A 212 -6.44 -9.41 10.24
CA ASN A 212 -7.56 -10.29 9.92
C ASN A 212 -8.65 -9.60 9.07
N SER A 213 -8.35 -8.45 8.48
CA SER A 213 -9.21 -7.78 7.48
C SER A 213 -8.64 -7.95 6.07
N PHE A 214 -9.51 -7.88 5.06
CA PHE A 214 -9.13 -7.92 3.65
C PHE A 214 -9.95 -6.85 2.91
N ALA A 215 -9.32 -5.69 2.73
CA ALA A 215 -9.92 -4.50 2.12
C ALA A 215 -9.08 -3.96 0.97
#